data_AF-O44121-F1
#
_entry.id   AF-O44121-F1
#
_cell.length_a   1.000
_cell.length_b   1.000
_cell.length_c   1.000
_cell.angle_alpha   90.00
_cell.angle_beta   90.00
_cell.angle_gamma   90.00
#
_symmetry.space_group_name_H-M   'P 1'
#
loop_
_entity.id
_entity.type
_entity.pdbx_description
1 polymer ?
#
loop_
_entity_poly.entity_id
_entity_poly.type
_entity_poly.pdbx_seq_one_letter_code
_entity_poly.pdbx_strand_id
1 'polypeptide(L)' 'VKPQDFTKQCSDDEDAVKVFFPHDKKSCEPFWICPEEDNGVDYYSTKEDCLSACF' A
#
# COMPACT_ATOMS: atom_id res chain seq x y z
N VAL A 1 0.18 0.50 8.92
CA VAL A 1 -1.30 0.33 8.90
C VAL A 1 -1.82 1.16 7.73
N LYS A 2 -2.76 0.65 6.93
CA LYS A 2 -3.33 1.40 5.79
C LYS A 2 -4.02 2.67 6.29
N PRO A 3 -3.70 3.87 5.75
CA PRO A 3 -4.43 5.09 6.03
C PRO A 3 -5.92 4.93 5.73
N GLN A 4 -6.78 5.43 6.62
CA GLN A 4 -8.23 5.47 6.38
C GLN A 4 -8.60 6.48 5.29
N ASP A 5 -7.69 7.41 4.98
CA ASP A 5 -7.84 8.42 3.92
C ASP A 5 -7.84 7.86 2.50
N PHE A 6 -7.36 6.62 2.28
CA PHE A 6 -7.46 6.01 0.95
C PHE A 6 -8.89 5.62 0.65
N THR A 7 -9.58 6.49 -0.08
CA THR A 7 -10.99 6.38 -0.41
C THR A 7 -11.21 5.39 -1.56
N LYS A 8 -10.21 5.22 -2.42
CA LYS A 8 -10.27 4.33 -3.60
C LYS A 8 -8.97 3.55 -3.78
N GLN A 9 -9.09 2.37 -4.38
CA GLN A 9 -7.97 1.61 -4.89
C GLN A 9 -7.99 1.73 -6.41
N CYS A 10 -6.87 2.16 -7.01
CA CYS A 10 -6.76 2.20 -8.46
C CYS A 10 -6.39 0.83 -9.03
N SER A 11 -6.62 0.66 -10.32
CA SER A 11 -6.14 -0.49 -11.07
C SER A 11 -4.69 -0.26 -11.50
N ASP A 12 -3.96 -1.33 -11.82
CA ASP A 12 -2.58 -1.33 -12.31
C ASP A 12 -2.35 -0.53 -13.62
N ASP A 13 -3.42 -0.02 -14.23
CA ASP A 13 -3.43 0.63 -15.55
C ASP A 13 -3.26 2.17 -15.48
N GLU A 14 -3.50 2.81 -14.32
CA GLU A 14 -3.64 4.28 -14.21
C GLU A 14 -2.50 4.99 -13.44
N ASP A 15 -1.23 4.70 -13.75
CA ASP A 15 -0.06 5.27 -13.03
C ASP A 15 -0.11 5.01 -11.50
N ALA A 16 -0.85 3.98 -11.11
CA ALA A 16 -1.12 3.68 -9.71
C ALA A 16 0.12 3.07 -9.03
N VAL A 17 0.47 3.59 -7.86
CA VAL A 17 1.63 3.11 -7.10
C VAL A 17 1.24 1.90 -6.29
N LYS A 18 1.85 0.75 -6.60
CA LYS A 18 1.65 -0.48 -5.84
C LYS A 18 2.47 -0.46 -4.54
N VAL A 19 1.78 -0.56 -3.42
CA VAL A 19 2.37 -0.59 -2.08
C VAL A 19 1.80 -1.75 -1.27
N PHE A 20 2.40 -2.05 -0.12
CA PHE A 20 2.00 -3.15 0.75
C PHE A 20 1.65 -2.64 2.14
N PHE A 21 0.47 -3.01 2.62
CA PHE A 21 0.02 -2.68 3.96
C PHE A 21 -0.18 -3.94 4.79
N PRO A 22 0.14 -3.91 6.10
CA PRO A 22 -0.20 -4.99 7.00
C PRO A 22 -1.72 -5.07 7.14
N HIS A 23 -2.31 -6.20 6.79
CA HIS A 23 -3.77 -6.45 6.84
C HIS A 23 -4.16 -7.27 8.07
N ASP A 24 -3.39 -8.31 8.38
CA ASP A 24 -3.61 -9.24 9.49
C ASP A 24 -2.31 -9.47 10.26
N LYS A 25 -2.39 -10.10 11.43
CA LYS A 25 -1.25 -10.36 12.34
C LYS A 25 -0.02 -11.07 11.73
N LYS A 26 -0.08 -11.53 10.47
CA LYS A 26 1.04 -12.16 9.73
C LYS A 26 0.96 -11.95 8.22
N SER A 27 0.17 -10.99 7.71
CA SER A 27 0.08 -10.77 6.26
C SER A 27 0.17 -9.30 5.89
N CYS A 28 0.90 -9.06 4.80
CA CYS A 28 0.90 -7.82 4.07
C CYS A 28 0.22 -8.03 2.72
N GLU A 29 -0.77 -7.19 2.43
CA GLU A 29 -1.57 -7.23 1.21
C GLU A 29 -1.20 -6.03 0.31
N PRO A 30 -1.20 -6.23 -1.02
CA PRO A 30 -0.94 -5.15 -1.95
C PRO A 30 -2.13 -4.18 -2.03
N PHE A 31 -1.83 -2.90 -2.19
CA PHE A 31 -2.78 -1.83 -2.41
C PHE A 31 -2.22 -0.90 -3.49
N TRP A 32 -3.04 -0.52 -4.45
CA TRP A 32 -2.66 0.39 -5.53
C TRP A 32 -3.22 1.77 -5.20
N ILE A 33 -2.31 2.68 -4.85
CA ILE A 33 -2.64 4.07 -4.55
C ILE A 33 -2.86 4.79 -5.87
N CYS A 34 -4.00 5.48 -5.96
CA CYS A 34 -4.26 6.38 -7.07
C CYS A 34 -3.30 7.57 -7.01
N PRO A 35 -2.75 8.06 -8.13
CA PRO A 35 -1.82 9.20 -8.13
C PRO A 35 -2.43 10.48 -7.52
N GLU A 36 -3.76 10.65 -7.60
CA GLU A 36 -4.47 11.76 -6.94
C GLU A 36 -4.48 11.67 -5.41
N GLU A 37 -4.37 10.45 -4.85
CA GLU A 37 -4.29 10.20 -3.40
C GLU A 37 -2.85 9.92 -2.95
N ASP A 38 -1.87 9.94 -3.86
CA ASP A 38 -0.47 9.83 -3.51
C ASP A 38 -0.02 11.09 -2.78
N ASN A 39 0.22 10.93 -1.48
CA ASN A 39 0.67 12.01 -0.62
C ASN A 39 2.21 12.14 -0.59
N GLY A 40 2.93 11.48 -1.51
CA GLY A 40 4.39 11.43 -1.52
C GLY A 40 5.01 10.70 -0.34
N VAL A 41 4.25 9.84 0.33
CA VAL A 41 4.72 9.02 1.45
C VAL A 41 5.31 7.74 0.89
N ASP A 42 6.55 7.44 1.27
CA ASP A 42 7.22 6.21 0.88
C ASP A 42 6.64 5.02 1.68
N TYR A 43 5.68 4.32 1.08
CA TYR A 43 5.13 3.08 1.63
C TYR A 43 5.92 1.87 1.14
N TYR A 44 5.83 0.77 1.86
CA TYR A 44 6.52 -0.47 1.52
C TYR A 44 6.18 -0.95 0.11
N SER A 45 7.16 -0.96 -0.79
CA SER A 45 6.97 -1.34 -2.20
C SER A 45 6.99 -2.87 -2.40
N THR A 46 7.35 -3.64 -1.37
CA THR A 46 7.38 -5.10 -1.41
C THR A 46 6.71 -5.74 -0.21
N LYS A 47 6.19 -6.96 -0.39
CA LYS A 47 5.59 -7.75 0.68
C LYS A 47 6.60 -8.09 1.77
N GLU A 48 7.84 -8.42 1.39
CA GLU A 48 8.89 -8.83 2.33
C GLU A 48 9.29 -7.68 3.25
N ASP A 49 9.43 -6.48 2.71
CA ASP A 49 9.76 -5.28 3.49
C ASP A 49 8.64 -4.94 4.49
N CYS A 50 7.38 -4.98 4.03
CA CYS A 50 6.23 -4.83 4.92
C CYS A 50 6.19 -5.90 6.00
N LEU A 51 6.43 -7.17 5.66
CA LEU A 51 6.42 -8.27 6.63
C LEU A 51 7.55 -8.12 7.66
N SER A 52 8.77 -7.79 7.21
CA SER A 52 9.95 -7.63 8.07
C SER A 52 9.87 -6.41 8.97
N ALA A 53 9.18 -5.34 8.54
CA ALA A 53 9.06 -4.12 9.34
C ALA A 53 7.86 -4.17 10.29
N CYS A 54 6.80 -4.91 9.95
CA CYS A 54 5.56 -4.96 10.74
C CYS A 54 5.42 -6.19 11.65
N PHE A 55 6.15 -7.28 11.42
CA PHE A 55 6.12 -8.52 12.21
C PHE A 55 7.51 -8.98 12.63
#